data_AF-A0A2J8K9Q2-F1
#
_entry.id   AF-A0A2J8K9Q2-F1
#
_cell.length_a   1.000
_cell.length_b   1.000
_cell.length_c   1.000
_cell.angle_alpha   90.00
_cell.angle_beta   90.00
_cell.angle_gamma   90.00
#
_symmetry.space_group_name_H-M   'P 1'
#
loop_
_entity.id
_entity.type
_entity.pdbx_description
1 polymer ?
#
loop_
_entity_poly.entity_id
_entity_poly.type
_entity_poly.pdbx_seq_one_letter_code
_entity_poly.pdbx_strand_id
1 'polypeptide(L)'
;MSFLLPKLTSKKEVDQAIKSTAEKVLVLRFGRDEDPVCLQLDDILSKTSSDLSKMAAIYLVDVDQTAVYTQYFDISYIPSTVFFFNGQHMKVDYG
;
A
#
# COMPACT_ATOMS: atom_id res chain seq x y z
N MET A 1 -1.85 5.01 -20.58
CA MET A 1 -2.13 5.99 -19.52
C MET A 1 -1.37 5.55 -18.28
N SER A 2 -0.41 6.33 -17.79
CA SER A 2 0.25 6.07 -16.51
C SER A 2 -0.67 6.60 -15.41
N PHE A 3 -1.54 5.74 -14.88
CA PHE A 3 -2.31 6.09 -13.70
C PHE A 3 -1.34 6.11 -12.51
N LEU A 4 -1.04 7.32 -12.02
CA LEU A 4 -0.33 7.48 -10.76
C LEU A 4 -1.19 6.82 -9.67
N LEU A 5 -0.57 5.90 -8.92
CA LEU A 5 -1.24 5.24 -7.81
C LEU A 5 -1.60 6.28 -6.73
N PRO A 6 -2.80 6.20 -6.13
CA PRO A 6 -3.22 7.15 -5.11
C PRO A 6 -2.31 7.06 -3.88
N LYS A 7 -1.92 8.23 -3.36
CA LYS A 7 -1.05 8.37 -2.18
C LYS A 7 -1.89 8.67 -0.94
N LEU A 8 -1.56 8.00 0.16
CA LEU A 8 -2.11 8.24 1.49
C LEU A 8 -1.01 8.85 2.35
N THR A 9 -1.29 10.05 2.85
CA THR A 9 -0.33 10.94 3.53
C THR A 9 -0.63 11.09 5.02
N SER A 10 -1.82 10.66 5.46
CA SER A 10 -2.24 10.80 6.85
C SER A 10 -2.73 9.50 7.43
N LYS A 11 -2.62 9.36 8.76
CA LYS A 11 -3.21 8.23 9.50
C LYS A 11 -4.70 8.07 9.15
N LYS A 12 -5.44 9.18 9.08
CA LYS A 12 -6.88 9.18 8.80
C LYS A 12 -7.20 8.58 7.42
N GLU A 13 -6.38 8.88 6.42
CA GLU A 13 -6.50 8.32 5.07
C GLU A 13 -6.25 6.81 5.07
N VAL A 14 -5.22 6.34 5.78
CA VAL A 14 -4.94 4.90 5.92
C VAL A 14 -6.08 4.19 6.67
N ASP A 15 -6.55 4.74 7.79
CA ASP A 15 -7.71 4.21 8.54
C ASP A 15 -8.95 4.10 7.64
N GLN A 16 -9.19 5.13 6.83
CA GLN A 16 -10.33 5.17 5.92
C GLN A 16 -10.19 4.15 4.80
N ALA A 17 -8.98 3.98 4.23
CA ALA A 17 -8.73 2.98 3.19
C ALA A 17 -8.99 1.56 3.71
N ILE A 18 -8.52 1.24 4.93
CA ILE A 18 -8.75 -0.05 5.59
C ILE A 18 -10.24 -0.31 5.84
N LYS A 19 -10.99 0.70 6.30
CA LYS A 19 -12.42 0.57 6.60
C LYS A 19 -13.31 0.52 5.36
N SER A 20 -12.97 1.28 4.32
CA SER A 20 -13.78 1.39 3.11
C SER A 20 -13.55 0.25 2.12
N THR A 21 -12.39 -0.40 2.16
CA THR A 21 -12.04 -1.50 1.25
C THR A 21 -12.41 -2.85 1.86
N ALA A 22 -13.72 -3.14 1.94
CA ALA A 22 -14.20 -4.38 2.54
C ALA A 22 -14.25 -5.57 1.57
N GLU A 23 -14.61 -5.32 0.29
CA GLU A 23 -14.89 -6.36 -0.70
C GLU A 23 -13.70 -6.69 -1.62
N LYS A 24 -12.56 -6.03 -1.41
CA LYS A 24 -11.33 -6.19 -2.21
C LYS A 24 -10.13 -6.33 -1.30
N VAL A 25 -9.04 -6.86 -1.84
CA VAL A 25 -7.74 -6.83 -1.18
C VAL A 25 -7.21 -5.41 -1.22
N LEU A 26 -7.00 -4.80 -0.06
CA LEU A 26 -6.29 -3.54 0.05
C LEU A 26 -4.79 -3.82 0.06
N VAL A 27 -4.06 -3.18 -0.84
CA VAL A 27 -2.60 -3.25 -0.97
C VAL A 27 -2.01 -1.90 -0.58
N LEU A 28 -1.21 -1.85 0.48
CA LEU A 28 -0.53 -0.65 0.95
C LEU A 28 0.97 -0.79 0.74
N ARG A 29 1.53 0.01 -0.17
CA ARG A 29 2.98 0.11 -0.40
C ARG A 29 3.56 1.20 0.50
N PHE A 30 4.23 0.80 1.58
CA PHE A 30 4.98 1.70 2.45
C PHE A 30 6.36 1.98 1.84
N GLY A 31 6.68 3.26 1.65
CA GLY A 31 8.00 3.67 1.15
C GLY A 31 8.15 5.18 1.03
N ARG A 32 9.23 5.61 0.39
CA ARG A 32 9.51 7.03 0.09
C ARG A 32 9.49 7.23 -1.42
N ASP A 33 8.98 8.38 -1.86
CA ASP A 33 8.87 8.70 -3.28
C ASP A 33 10.21 8.89 -3.98
N GLU A 34 11.23 9.30 -3.22
CA GLU A 34 12.59 9.54 -3.75
C GLU A 34 13.45 8.28 -3.79
N ASP A 35 12.99 7.18 -3.18
CA ASP A 35 13.73 5.93 -3.11
C ASP A 35 13.62 5.17 -4.45
N PRO A 36 14.74 4.87 -5.13
CA PRO A 36 14.71 4.21 -6.44
C PRO A 36 14.05 2.84 -6.44
N VAL A 37 14.15 2.09 -5.34
CA VAL A 37 13.54 0.74 -5.22
C VAL A 37 12.03 0.86 -5.04
N CYS A 38 11.57 1.87 -4.29
CA CYS A 38 10.14 2.18 -4.19
C CYS A 38 9.55 2.57 -5.56
N LEU A 39 10.25 3.40 -6.34
CA LEU A 39 9.82 3.80 -7.69
C LEU A 39 9.75 2.60 -8.65
N GLN A 40 10.68 1.65 -8.56
CA GLN A 40 10.63 0.42 -9.36
C GLN A 40 9.39 -0.42 -9.02
N LEU A 41 9.07 -0.57 -7.73
CA LEU A 41 7.88 -1.28 -7.30
C LEU A 41 6.59 -0.55 -7.73
N ASP A 42 6.57 0.78 -7.65
CA ASP A 42 5.43 1.60 -8.08
C ASP A 42 5.13 1.42 -9.57
N ASP A 43 6.16 1.34 -10.42
CA ASP A 43 5.97 1.07 -11.85
C ASP A 43 5.30 -0.30 -12.08
N ILE A 44 5.75 -1.34 -11.37
CA ILE A 44 5.16 -2.68 -11.43
C ILE A 44 3.68 -2.65 -10.96
N LEU A 45 3.41 -2.04 -9.80
CA LEU A 45 2.07 -1.93 -9.24
C LEU A 45 1.14 -1.09 -10.13
N SER A 46 1.65 -0.03 -10.76
CA SER A 46 0.86 0.83 -11.63
C SER A 46 0.40 0.07 -12.88
N LYS A 47 1.28 -0.76 -13.46
CA LYS A 47 0.97 -1.59 -14.64
C LYS A 47 -0.09 -2.65 -14.33
N THR A 48 -0.05 -3.27 -13.15
CA THR A 48 -1.01 -4.30 -12.74
C THR A 48 -2.31 -3.74 -12.17
N SER A 49 -2.34 -2.45 -11.76
CA SER A 49 -3.49 -1.82 -11.11
C SER A 49 -4.81 -1.95 -11.89
N SER A 50 -4.75 -1.83 -13.22
CA SER A 50 -5.94 -1.91 -14.08
C SER A 50 -6.52 -3.32 -14.14
N ASP A 51 -5.67 -4.33 -14.27
CA ASP A 51 -6.06 -5.74 -14.31
C ASP A 51 -6.60 -6.22 -12.97
N LEU A 52 -6.01 -5.73 -11.88
CA LEU A 52 -6.40 -6.07 -10.51
C LEU A 52 -7.56 -5.23 -9.97
N SER A 53 -8.02 -4.20 -10.69
CA SER A 53 -9.00 -3.21 -10.21
C SER A 53 -10.31 -3.80 -9.67
N LYS A 54 -10.71 -5.00 -10.12
CA LYS A 54 -11.89 -5.72 -9.63
C LYS A 54 -11.66 -6.46 -8.31
N MET A 55 -10.42 -6.85 -8.01
CA MET A 55 -10.07 -7.69 -6.86
C MET A 55 -9.24 -6.96 -5.80
N ALA A 56 -8.53 -5.90 -6.17
CA ALA A 56 -7.63 -5.17 -5.29
C ALA A 56 -7.72 -3.66 -5.47
N ALA A 57 -7.41 -2.93 -4.39
CA ALA A 57 -7.19 -1.49 -4.40
C ALA A 57 -5.77 -1.22 -3.90
N ILE A 58 -4.97 -0.50 -4.69
CA ILE A 58 -3.56 -0.27 -4.41
C ILE A 58 -3.36 1.19 -4.04
N TYR A 59 -2.68 1.42 -2.91
CA TYR A 59 -2.31 2.74 -2.44
C TYR A 59 -0.83 2.79 -2.05
N LEU A 60 -0.24 3.95 -2.25
CA LEU A 60 1.10 4.27 -1.79
C LEU A 60 1.01 4.98 -0.44
N VAL A 61 1.87 4.61 0.50
CA VAL A 61 1.90 5.17 1.85
C VAL A 61 3.29 5.70 2.12
N ASP A 62 3.36 6.98 2.49
CA ASP A 62 4.61 7.63 2.90
C ASP A 62 4.95 7.25 4.35
N VAL A 63 6.11 6.62 4.54
CA VAL A 63 6.56 6.14 5.86
C VAL A 63 6.90 7.25 6.85
N ASP A 64 7.30 8.42 6.38
CA ASP A 64 7.69 9.56 7.21
C ASP A 64 6.43 10.31 7.70
N GLN A 65 5.39 10.37 6.87
CA GLN A 65 4.12 11.02 7.23
C GLN A 65 3.17 10.12 8.03
N THR A 66 3.34 8.80 7.94
CA THR A 66 2.50 7.81 8.62
C THR A 66 3.27 6.90 9.59
N ALA A 67 4.25 7.47 10.30
CA ALA A 67 5.15 6.75 11.22
C ALA A 67 4.44 5.82 12.23
N VAL A 68 3.22 6.15 12.67
CA VAL A 68 2.40 5.29 13.56
C VAL A 68 2.16 3.90 12.94
N TYR A 69 1.89 3.84 11.64
CA TYR A 69 1.65 2.58 10.94
C TYR A 69 2.95 1.86 10.61
N THR A 70 4.01 2.60 10.27
CA THR A 70 5.36 2.04 10.13
C THR A 70 5.78 1.30 11.40
N GLN A 71 5.56 1.90 12.58
CA GLN A 71 5.84 1.29 13.87
C GLN A 71 4.89 0.13 14.18
N TYR A 72 3.58 0.29 13.93
CA TYR A 72 2.58 -0.74 14.22
C TYR A 72 2.81 -2.04 13.43
N PHE A 73 3.23 -1.93 12.17
CA PHE A 73 3.55 -3.08 11.32
C PHE A 73 5.02 -3.52 11.39
N ASP A 74 5.82 -2.91 12.26
CA ASP A 74 7.25 -3.20 12.41
C ASP A 74 8.04 -3.10 11.09
N ILE A 75 7.72 -2.09 10.28
CA ILE A 75 8.33 -1.88 8.96
C ILE A 75 9.75 -1.34 9.16
N SER A 76 10.71 -2.25 9.07
CA SER A 76 12.15 -1.93 9.16
C SER A 76 12.79 -1.62 7.80
N TYR A 77 12.19 -2.09 6.70
CA TYR A 77 12.73 -1.95 5.35
C TYR A 77 11.69 -1.36 4.39
N ILE A 78 12.15 -0.53 3.46
CA ILE A 78 11.32 0.02 2.39
C ILE A 78 11.90 -0.39 1.02
N PRO A 79 11.03 -0.62 0.02
CA PRO A 79 9.58 -0.67 0.11
C PRO A 79 9.08 -1.91 0.88
N SER A 80 7.97 -1.76 1.61
CA SER A 80 7.24 -2.87 2.24
C SER A 80 5.79 -2.85 1.80
N THR A 81 5.20 -4.01 1.52
CA THR A 81 3.81 -4.12 1.08
C THR A 81 2.99 -4.89 2.10
N VAL A 82 1.92 -4.25 2.58
CA VAL A 82 1.00 -4.79 3.58
C VAL A 82 -0.36 -5.00 2.94
N PHE A 83 -1.01 -6.12 3.27
CA PHE A 83 -2.28 -6.52 2.68
C PHE A 83 -3.39 -6.52 3.73
N PHE A 84 -4.58 -6.07 3.35
CA PHE A 84 -5.80 -6.26 4.13
C PHE A 84 -6.91 -6.87 3.28
N PHE A 85 -7.78 -7.63 3.93
CA PHE A 85 -9.06 -8.02 3.37
C PHE A 85 -10.13 -7.90 4.44
N ASN A 86 -11.23 -7.20 4.12
CA ASN A 86 -12.32 -6.96 5.06
C ASN A 86 -11.85 -6.37 6.41
N GLY A 87 -10.95 -5.37 6.34
CA GLY A 87 -10.36 -4.72 7.52
C GLY A 87 -9.37 -5.57 8.33
N GLN A 88 -9.10 -6.81 7.93
CA GLN A 88 -8.16 -7.71 8.60
C GLN A 88 -6.83 -7.76 7.87
N HIS A 89 -5.73 -7.67 8.63
CA HIS A 89 -4.38 -7.79 8.11
C HIS A 89 -4.11 -9.22 7.62
N MET A 90 -3.66 -9.36 6.37
CA MET A 90 -3.30 -10.63 5.76
C MET A 90 -1.79 -10.86 5.88
N LYS A 91 -1.41 -12.02 6.42
CA LYS A 91 -0.02 -12.50 6.36
C LYS A 91 0.21 -13.23 5.05
N VAL A 92 1.33 -12.95 4.41
CA VAL A 92 1.75 -13.58 3.16
C VAL A 92 3.05 -14.32 3.44
N ASP A 93 3.07 -15.60 3.12
CA ASP A 93 4.27 -16.41 3.12
C ASP A 93 4.91 -16.35 1.73
N TYR A 94 6.18 -15.97 1.67
CA TYR A 94 6.95 -15.85 0.43
C TYR A 94 7.90 -17.05 0.21
N GLY A 95 7.79 -18.10 1.04
CA GLY A 95 8.60 -19.32 0.95
C GLY A 95 9.56 -19.48 2.12
#